data_AF-A0A2Z4L6C0-F1
#
_entry.id   AF-A0A2Z4L6C0-F1
#
_cell.length_a   1.000
_cell.length_b   1.000
_cell.length_c   1.000
_cell.angle_alpha   90.00
_cell.angle_beta   90.00
_cell.angle_gamma   90.00
#
_symmetry.space_group_name_H-M   'P 1'
#
loop_
_entity.id
_entity.type
_entity.pdbx_description
1 polymer ?
#
loop_
_entity_poly.entity_id
_entity_poly.type
_entity_poly.pdbx_seq_one_letter_code
_entity_poly.pdbx_strand_id
1 'polypeptide(L)'
;MDTKEAQNEYKKRGNTVEAPFGILKIFYNYNNLRTHGIQQTENIMNLCALSHNIKRLYNIKHNILNEITEIDNFLEKLSTLFETELIATIK
;
A
#
# COMPACT_ATOMS: atom_id res chain seq x y z
N MET A 1 -3.62 2.11 31.41
CA MET A 1 -4.09 1.17 30.36
C MET A 1 -5.22 0.28 30.90
N ASP A 2 -5.91 0.79 31.92
CA ASP A 2 -6.58 -0.05 32.93
C ASP A 2 -8.09 -0.14 32.69
N THR A 3 -8.60 0.66 31.75
CA THR A 3 -9.98 0.57 31.26
C THR A 3 -10.05 -0.30 30.00
N LYS A 4 -11.16 -1.03 29.84
CA LYS A 4 -11.40 -1.85 28.64
C LYS A 4 -11.38 -1.04 27.35
N GLU A 5 -11.83 0.22 27.38
CA GLU A 5 -11.76 1.13 26.24
C GLU A 5 -10.31 1.42 25.83
N ALA A 6 -9.45 1.79 26.78
CA ALA A 6 -8.04 2.06 26.48
C ALA A 6 -7.32 0.81 25.92
N GLN A 7 -7.67 -0.39 26.38
CA GLN A 7 -7.13 -1.64 25.85
C GLN A 7 -7.60 -1.93 24.43
N ASN A 8 -8.88 -1.68 24.13
CA ASN A 8 -9.43 -1.86 22.79
C ASN A 8 -8.88 -0.82 21.81
N GLU A 9 -8.73 0.43 22.24
CA GLU A 9 -8.05 1.49 21.49
C GLU A 9 -6.61 1.08 21.16
N TYR A 10 -5.85 0.63 22.17
CA TYR A 10 -4.47 0.24 22.00
C TYR A 10 -4.29 -0.92 21.03
N LYS A 11 -5.19 -1.92 21.04
CA LYS A 11 -5.13 -3.05 20.09
C LYS A 11 -5.19 -2.60 18.62
N LYS A 12 -5.85 -1.48 18.32
CA LYS A 12 -5.95 -0.97 16.93
C LYS A 12 -4.59 -0.58 16.34
N ARG A 13 -3.60 -0.28 17.19
CA ARG A 13 -2.28 0.21 16.77
C ARG A 13 -1.49 -0.81 15.92
N GLY A 14 -1.70 -2.10 16.17
CA GLY A 14 -1.02 -3.19 15.43
C GLY A 14 -1.35 -3.14 13.94
N ASN A 15 -2.60 -2.78 13.62
CA ASN A 15 -3.10 -2.70 12.25
C ASN A 15 -2.92 -1.31 11.61
N THR A 16 -2.53 -0.29 12.36
CA THR A 16 -2.46 1.08 11.87
C THR A 16 -1.05 1.65 11.89
N VAL A 17 -0.41 1.75 13.06
CA VAL A 17 0.84 2.50 13.23
C VAL A 17 2.06 1.59 13.43
N GLU A 18 1.93 0.43 14.08
CA GLU A 18 3.09 -0.42 14.37
C GLU A 18 3.77 -0.95 13.11
N ALA A 19 3.00 -1.36 12.10
CA ALA A 19 3.57 -1.84 10.85
C ALA A 19 4.40 -0.75 10.11
N PRO A 20 3.87 0.46 9.84
CA PRO A 20 4.67 1.56 9.29
C PRO A 20 5.91 1.89 10.14
N PHE A 21 5.77 1.97 11.47
CA PHE A 21 6.91 2.26 12.35
C PHE A 21 7.97 1.17 12.34
N GLY A 22 7.57 -0.11 12.25
CA GLY A 22 8.49 -1.23 12.09
C GLY A 22 9.28 -1.12 10.79
N ILE A 23 8.61 -0.77 9.69
CA ILE A 23 9.25 -0.56 8.38
C ILE A 23 10.25 0.60 8.45
N LEU A 24 9.87 1.72 9.06
CA LEU A 24 10.76 2.88 9.22
C LEU A 24 11.99 2.57 10.09
N LYS A 25 11.82 1.76 11.14
CA LYS A 25 12.94 1.30 11.97
C LYS A 25 13.91 0.40 11.23
N ILE A 26 13.39 -0.59 10.48
CA ILE A 26 14.20 -1.62 9.83
C ILE A 26 14.82 -1.09 8.53
N PHE A 27 14.01 -0.49 7.66
CA PHE A 27 14.44 -0.14 6.30
C PHE A 27 14.98 1.29 6.19
N TYR A 28 14.58 2.18 7.11
CA TYR A 28 15.02 3.58 7.11
C TYR A 28 15.93 3.91 8.30
N ASN A 29 16.37 2.89 9.06
CA ASN A 29 17.34 3.03 10.15
C ASN A 29 16.99 4.12 11.16
N TYR A 30 15.69 4.30 11.46
CA TYR A 30 15.23 5.33 12.41
C TYR A 30 15.97 5.30 13.75
N ASN A 31 16.29 4.10 14.24
CA ASN A 31 16.99 3.92 15.52
C ASN A 31 18.47 4.35 15.47
N ASN A 32 19.05 4.49 14.28
CA ASN A 32 20.48 4.77 14.05
C ASN A 32 20.69 6.15 13.41
N LEU A 33 19.68 7.01 13.40
CA LEU A 33 19.82 8.37 12.89
C LEU A 33 20.85 9.12 13.72
N ARG A 34 21.87 9.69 13.06
CA ARG A 34 22.86 10.54 13.73
C ARG A 34 22.20 11.87 14.08
N THR A 35 21.75 11.98 15.32
CA THR A 35 20.98 13.13 15.82
C THR A 35 21.91 14.28 16.23
N HIS A 36 22.21 15.20 15.30
CA HIS A 36 22.81 16.49 15.65
C HIS A 36 21.69 17.52 15.85
N GLY A 37 21.08 17.51 17.03
CA GLY A 37 19.98 18.41 17.37
C GLY A 37 18.59 17.88 16.98
N ILE A 38 17.59 18.32 17.74
CA ILE A 38 16.20 17.83 17.66
C ILE A 38 15.59 18.15 16.28
N GLN A 39 15.77 19.39 15.80
CA GLN A 39 15.17 19.84 14.54
C GLN A 39 15.70 19.08 13.32
N GLN A 40 17.00 18.76 13.28
CA GLN A 40 17.57 17.98 12.20
C GLN A 40 17.06 16.53 12.23
N THR A 41 16.88 15.97 13.43
CA THR A 41 16.34 14.63 13.63
C THR A 41 14.90 14.54 13.13
N GLU A 42 14.06 15.50 13.50
CA GLU A 42 12.66 15.58 13.04
C GLU A 42 12.57 15.69 11.53
N ASN A 43 13.41 16.53 10.90
CA ASN A 43 13.45 16.65 9.45
C ASN A 43 13.79 15.33 8.76
N ILE A 44 14.79 14.60 9.28
CA ILE A 44 15.18 13.30 8.69
C ILE A 44 14.04 12.28 8.86
N MET A 45 13.42 12.21 10.04
CA MET A 45 12.27 11.34 10.26
C MET A 45 11.13 11.69 9.29
N ASN A 46 10.78 12.96 9.15
CA ASN A 46 9.73 13.39 8.22
C ASN A 46 10.03 12.98 6.77
N LEU A 47 11.27 13.13 6.31
CA LEU A 47 11.70 12.71 4.97
C LEU A 47 11.58 11.20 4.77
N CYS A 48 12.00 10.40 5.75
CA CYS A 48 11.87 8.95 5.66
C CYS A 48 10.40 8.50 5.66
N ALA A 49 9.54 9.12 6.48
CA ALA A 49 8.10 8.85 6.47
C ALA A 49 7.47 9.20 5.11
N LEU A 50 7.81 10.37 4.54
CA LEU A 50 7.36 10.78 3.21
C LEU A 50 7.81 9.80 2.13
N SER A 51 9.08 9.39 2.15
CA SER A 51 9.63 8.39 1.22
C SER A 51 8.84 7.07 1.28
N HIS A 52 8.58 6.57 2.49
CA HIS A 52 7.78 5.36 2.68
C HIS A 52 6.37 5.52 2.10
N ASN A 53 5.71 6.63 2.39
CA ASN A 53 4.35 6.90 1.93
C ASN A 53 4.28 7.04 0.40
N ILE A 54 5.24 7.71 -0.23
CA ILE A 54 5.33 7.83 -1.70
C ILE A 54 5.47 6.43 -2.34
N LYS A 55 6.36 5.59 -1.81
CA LYS A 55 6.52 4.21 -2.30
C LYS A 55 5.24 3.39 -2.16
N ARG A 56 4.52 3.55 -1.05
CA ARG A 56 3.25 2.87 -0.81
C ARG A 56 2.16 3.32 -1.79
N LEU A 57 2.03 4.63 -2.02
CA LEU A 57 1.08 5.19 -2.99
C LEU A 57 1.38 4.72 -4.42
N TYR A 58 2.66 4.67 -4.80
CA TYR A 58 3.10 4.14 -6.09
C TYR A 58 2.65 2.68 -6.27
N ASN A 59 2.88 1.83 -5.28
CA ASN A 59 2.46 0.43 -5.32
C ASN A 59 0.93 0.27 -5.42
N ILE A 60 0.17 1.06 -4.65
CA ILE A 60 -1.31 1.04 -4.72
C ILE A 60 -1.77 1.41 -6.13
N LYS A 61 -1.23 2.49 -6.70
CA LYS A 61 -1.56 2.91 -8.07
C LYS A 61 -1.26 1.80 -9.08
N HIS A 62 -0.10 1.16 -8.97
CA HIS A 62 0.28 0.08 -9.87
C HIS A 62 -0.61 -1.15 -9.74
N ASN A 63 -0.99 -1.54 -8.52
CA ASN A 63 -1.92 -2.65 -8.32
C ASN A 63 -3.28 -2.37 -8.96
N ILE A 64 -3.82 -1.16 -8.77
CA ILE A 64 -5.09 -0.75 -9.40
C ILE A 64 -4.97 -0.82 -10.93
N LEU A 65 -3.87 -0.35 -11.50
CA LEU A 65 -3.66 -0.41 -12.96
C LEU A 65 -3.57 -1.86 -13.48
N ASN A 66 -2.93 -2.75 -12.72
CA ASN A 66 -2.86 -4.16 -13.06
C ASN A 66 -4.25 -4.81 -13.04
N GLU A 67 -5.05 -4.53 -12.01
CA GLU A 67 -6.43 -5.03 -11.90
C GLU A 67 -7.30 -4.55 -13.08
N ILE A 68 -7.19 -3.27 -13.48
CA ILE A 68 -7.88 -2.74 -14.66
C ILE A 68 -7.46 -3.50 -15.92
N THR A 69 -6.15 -3.71 -16.10
CA THR A 69 -5.60 -4.43 -17.26
C THR A 69 -6.10 -5.87 -17.32
N GLU A 70 -6.22 -6.54 -16.18
CA GLU A 70 -6.78 -7.91 -16.11
C GLU A 70 -8.26 -7.94 -16.51
N ILE A 71 -9.04 -6.95 -16.08
CA ILE A 71 -10.46 -6.81 -16.46
C ILE A 71 -10.59 -6.56 -17.96
N ASP A 72 -9.81 -5.63 -18.52
CA ASP A 72 -9.85 -5.32 -19.96
C ASP A 72 -9.52 -6.57 -20.80
N ASN A 73 -8.47 -7.30 -20.42
CA ASN A 73 -8.10 -8.57 -21.07
C ASN A 73 -9.22 -9.63 -20.98
N PHE A 74 -9.95 -9.68 -19.87
CA PHE A 74 -11.08 -10.59 -19.73
C PHE A 74 -12.24 -10.20 -20.66
N LEU A 75 -12.57 -8.91 -20.76
CA LEU A 75 -13.63 -8.41 -21.63
C LEU A 75 -13.30 -8.64 -23.12
N GLU A 76 -12.04 -8.47 -23.54
CA GLU A 76 -11.61 -8.78 -24.90
C GLU A 76 -11.79 -10.27 -25.23
N LYS A 77 -11.40 -11.17 -24.31
CA LYS A 77 -11.61 -12.61 -24.47
C LYS A 77 -13.10 -12.98 -24.56
N LEU A 78 -13.94 -12.31 -23.78
CA LEU A 78 -15.39 -12.53 -23.81
C LEU A 78 -16.00 -12.06 -25.14
N SER A 79 -15.60 -10.89 -25.64
CA SER A 79 -16.06 -10.36 -26.94
C SER A 79 -15.71 -11.30 -28.09
N THR A 80 -14.45 -11.74 -28.14
CA THR A 80 -13.98 -12.67 -29.19
C THR A 80 -14.71 -14.01 -29.14
N LEU A 81 -14.99 -14.54 -27.95
CA LEU A 81 -15.79 -15.76 -27.80
C LEU A 81 -17.19 -15.58 -28.41
N PHE A 82 -17.90 -14.51 -28.04
CA PHE A 82 -19.25 -14.25 -28.56
C PHE A 82 -19.27 -14.03 -30.07
N GLU A 83 -18.27 -13.34 -30.63
CA GLU A 83 -18.12 -13.19 -32.09
C GLU A 83 -17.95 -14.54 -32.78
N THR A 84 -17.13 -15.44 -32.21
CA THR A 84 -16.93 -16.79 -32.78
C THR A 84 -18.19 -17.65 -32.71
N GLU A 85 -18.94 -17.60 -31.60
CA GLU A 85 -20.20 -18.33 -31.43
C GLU A 85 -21.28 -17.82 -32.40
N LEU A 86 -21.38 -16.50 -32.61
CA LEU A 86 -22.30 -15.92 -33.58
C LEU A 86 -22.00 -16.41 -35.00
N ILE A 87 -20.72 -16.39 -35.40
CA ILE A 87 -20.28 -16.88 -36.72
C ILE A 87 -20.59 -18.37 -36.90
N ALA A 88 -20.40 -19.18 -35.84
CA ALA A 88 -20.70 -20.61 -35.87
C ALA A 88 -22.21 -20.90 -35.98
N THR A 89 -23.07 -20.00 -35.49
CA THR A 89 -24.53 -20.16 -35.50
C THR A 89 -25.17 -19.71 -36.83
N ILE A 90 -24.51 -18.83 -37.59
CA ILE A 90 -25.00 -18.32 -38.88
C ILE A 90 -24.62 -19.22 -40.07
N LYS A 91 -23.64 -20.12 -39.90
CA LYS A 91 -23.23 -21.13 -40.91
C LYS A 91 -24.02 -22.42 -40.77
#